data_AF-A0A1X3FXX5-F1
#
_entry.id   AF-A0A1X3FXX5-F1
#
_cell.length_a   1.000
_cell.length_b   1.000
_cell.length_c   1.000
_cell.angle_alpha   90.00
_cell.angle_beta   90.00
_cell.angle_gamma   90.00
#
_symmetry.space_group_name_H-M   'P 1'
#
loop_
_entity.id
_entity.type
_entity.pdbx_description
1 polymer ?
#
loop_
_entity_poly.entity_id
_entity_poly.type
_entity_poly.pdbx_seq_one_letter_code
_entity_poly.pdbx_strand_id
1 'polypeptide(L)'
;MTRSRQRSDRTEEIARKLEIVLAELAALRILLAAHGVSTPPPLHDDYLTVQRFAATNHISPEAVLSRIRRGKLRAEKRGGRWWVKCTVCTA
;
A
#
# COMPACT_ATOMS: atom_id res chain seq x y z
N MET A 1 -15.88 -8.17 -30.00
CA MET A 1 -14.41 -8.28 -29.85
C MET A 1 -13.69 -6.95 -29.52
N THR A 2 -14.40 -5.84 -29.29
CA THR A 2 -13.79 -4.51 -29.03
C THR A 2 -13.47 -4.25 -27.55
N ARG A 3 -14.24 -4.83 -26.62
CA ARG A 3 -14.04 -4.66 -25.16
C ARG A 3 -12.73 -5.24 -24.62
N SER A 4 -12.18 -6.29 -25.22
CA SER A 4 -10.93 -6.92 -24.75
C SER A 4 -9.71 -6.08 -25.08
N ARG A 5 -9.64 -5.51 -26.29
CA ARG A 5 -8.57 -4.58 -26.71
C ARG A 5 -8.58 -3.32 -25.85
N GLN A 6 -9.75 -2.72 -25.67
CA GLN A 6 -9.91 -1.52 -24.83
C GLN A 6 -9.50 -1.74 -23.35
N ARG A 7 -9.64 -2.97 -22.84
CA ARG A 7 -9.15 -3.35 -21.51
C ARG A 7 -7.62 -3.52 -21.48
N SER A 8 -7.04 -4.11 -22.54
CA SER A 8 -5.59 -4.25 -22.73
C SER A 8 -4.90 -2.89 -22.79
N ASP A 9 -5.42 -1.98 -23.61
CA ASP A 9 -4.88 -0.64 -23.80
C ASP A 9 -4.88 0.15 -22.48
N ARG A 10 -5.96 0.00 -21.68
CA ARG A 10 -6.06 0.62 -20.36
C ARG A 10 -5.08 0.04 -19.35
N THR A 11 -4.86 -1.27 -19.37
CA THR A 11 -3.85 -1.90 -18.49
C THR A 11 -2.43 -1.48 -18.85
N GLU A 12 -2.12 -1.36 -20.13
CA GLU A 12 -0.82 -0.86 -20.61
C GLU A 12 -0.61 0.62 -20.25
N GLU A 13 -1.64 1.45 -20.39
CA GLU A 13 -1.59 2.85 -19.98
C GLU A 13 -1.33 2.98 -18.46
N ILE A 14 -2.01 2.17 -17.65
CA ILE A 14 -1.79 2.14 -16.20
C ILE A 14 -0.35 1.70 -15.88
N ALA A 15 0.16 0.65 -16.54
CA ALA A 15 1.52 0.18 -16.34
C ALA A 15 2.54 1.28 -16.65
N ARG A 16 2.38 1.98 -17.79
CA ARG A 16 3.26 3.10 -18.16
C ARG A 16 3.21 4.25 -17.16
N LYS A 17 2.01 4.61 -16.69
CA LYS A 17 1.88 5.65 -15.64
C LYS A 17 2.54 5.21 -14.34
N LEU A 18 2.44 3.92 -13.99
CA LEU A 18 3.07 3.36 -12.80
C LEU A 18 4.60 3.47 -12.88
N GLU A 19 5.20 3.15 -14.04
CA GLU A 19 6.65 3.28 -14.28
C GLU A 19 7.14 4.72 -14.06
N ILE A 20 6.41 5.70 -14.62
CA ILE A 20 6.73 7.12 -14.42
C ILE A 20 6.68 7.48 -12.93
N VAL A 21 5.62 7.07 -12.23
CA VAL A 21 5.47 7.35 -10.79
C VAL A 21 6.59 6.71 -9.96
N LEU A 22 7.01 5.49 -10.30
CA LEU A 22 8.13 4.82 -9.64
C LEU A 22 9.45 5.56 -9.86
N ALA A 23 9.71 6.05 -11.07
CA ALA A 23 10.90 6.83 -11.38
C ALA A 23 10.94 8.17 -10.61
N GLU A 24 9.83 8.90 -10.60
CA GLU A 24 9.69 10.16 -9.84
C GLU A 24 9.86 9.94 -8.33
N LEU A 25 9.28 8.87 -7.79
CA LEU A 25 9.44 8.52 -6.38
C LEU A 25 10.90 8.20 -6.05
N ALA A 26 11.62 7.49 -6.93
CA ALA A 26 13.03 7.18 -6.75
C ALA A 26 13.88 8.47 -6.73
N ALA A 27 13.64 9.39 -7.67
CA ALA A 27 14.32 10.68 -7.74
C ALA A 27 14.08 11.51 -6.46
N LEU A 28 12.83 11.57 -5.98
CA LEU A 28 12.49 12.27 -4.74
C LEU A 28 13.19 11.66 -3.52
N ARG A 29 13.28 10.33 -3.44
CA ARG A 29 13.99 9.66 -2.33
C ARG A 29 15.48 9.97 -2.32
N ILE A 30 16.10 10.06 -3.50
CA ILE A 30 17.52 10.47 -3.63
C ILE A 30 17.70 11.91 -3.16
N LEU A 31 16.84 12.83 -3.59
CA LEU A 31 16.87 14.23 -3.17
C LEU A 31 16.73 14.36 -1.64
N LEU A 32 15.74 13.68 -1.05
CA LEU A 32 15.54 13.68 0.40
C LEU A 32 16.75 13.12 1.16
N ALA A 33 17.35 12.04 0.65
CA ALA A 33 18.57 11.48 1.23
C ALA A 33 19.75 12.46 1.17
N ALA A 34 19.92 13.19 0.07
CA ALA A 34 20.94 14.23 -0.07
C ALA A 34 20.77 15.38 0.94
N HIS A 35 19.53 15.64 1.39
CA HIS A 35 19.23 16.60 2.45
C HIS A 35 19.19 15.99 3.86
N GLY A 36 19.69 14.75 4.04
CA GLY A 36 19.73 14.07 5.34
C GLY A 36 18.37 13.60 5.86
N VAL A 37 17.33 13.64 5.03
CA VAL A 37 15.99 13.16 5.39
C VAL A 37 15.90 11.66 5.13
N SER A 38 15.86 10.88 6.21
CA SER A 38 15.64 9.43 6.11
C SER A 38 14.21 9.13 5.66
N THR A 39 14.07 8.48 4.50
CA THR A 39 12.78 7.95 4.05
C THR A 39 12.69 6.47 4.40
N PRO A 40 11.58 6.03 5.03
CA PRO A 40 11.44 4.63 5.36
C PRO A 40 11.38 3.75 4.10
N PRO A 41 11.78 2.47 4.20
CA PRO A 41 11.65 1.55 3.09
C PRO A 41 10.18 1.42 2.65
N PRO A 42 9.92 1.07 1.37
CA PRO A 42 8.58 0.73 0.92
C PRO A 42 7.97 -0.36 1.82
N LEU A 43 6.66 -0.29 2.02
CA LEU A 43 5.94 -1.39 2.69
C LEU A 43 6.02 -2.64 1.83
N HIS A 44 6.18 -3.79 2.48
CA HIS A 44 6.10 -5.09 1.80
C HIS A 44 4.67 -5.38 1.34
N ASP A 45 4.53 -6.27 0.34
CA ASP A 45 3.25 -6.63 -0.28
C ASP A 45 2.24 -7.27 0.68
N ASP A 46 2.71 -7.75 1.84
CA ASP A 46 1.88 -8.32 2.89
C ASP A 46 1.15 -7.27 3.74
N TYR A 47 1.43 -5.97 3.56
CA TYR A 47 0.72 -4.90 4.26
C TYR A 47 -0.56 -4.47 3.54
N LEU A 48 -1.65 -4.46 4.29
CA LEU A 48 -2.97 -4.02 3.81
C LEU A 48 -3.39 -2.71 4.47
N THR A 49 -4.21 -1.94 3.77
CA THR A 49 -4.91 -0.82 4.42
C THR A 49 -5.88 -1.36 5.48
N VAL A 50 -6.19 -0.54 6.49
CA VAL A 50 -7.21 -0.89 7.51
C VAL A 50 -8.53 -1.28 6.85
N GLN A 51 -8.98 -0.57 5.80
CA GLN A 51 -10.22 -0.91 5.11
C GLN A 51 -10.15 -2.29 4.44
N ARG A 52 -9.03 -2.62 3.78
CA ARG A 52 -8.87 -3.90 3.10
C ARG A 52 -8.79 -5.05 4.10
N PHE A 53 -8.02 -4.88 5.18
CA PHE A 53 -7.95 -5.87 6.25
C PHE A 53 -9.32 -6.09 6.91
N ALA A 54 -10.07 -5.02 7.18
CA ALA A 54 -11.43 -5.08 7.72
C ALA A 54 -12.38 -5.88 6.81
N ALA A 55 -12.35 -5.60 5.50
CA ALA A 55 -13.16 -6.31 4.51
C ALA A 55 -12.80 -7.80 4.42
N THR A 56 -11.51 -8.14 4.36
CA THR A 56 -11.04 -9.53 4.29
C THR A 56 -11.40 -10.34 5.54
N ASN A 57 -11.44 -9.71 6.71
CA ASN A 57 -11.70 -10.38 7.99
C ASN A 57 -13.13 -10.21 8.50
N HIS A 58 -14.04 -9.61 7.71
CA HIS A 58 -15.43 -9.35 8.08
C HIS A 58 -15.59 -8.63 9.44
N ILE A 59 -14.73 -7.66 9.73
CA ILE A 59 -14.78 -6.84 10.96
C ILE A 59 -14.85 -5.36 10.60
N SER A 60 -15.30 -4.52 11.54
CA SER A 60 -15.33 -3.08 11.31
C SER A 60 -13.90 -2.48 11.31
N PRO A 61 -13.65 -1.41 10.54
CA PRO A 61 -12.38 -0.67 10.59
C PRO A 61 -12.01 -0.19 12.00
N GLU A 62 -13.01 0.18 12.81
CA GLU A 62 -12.83 0.58 14.20
C GLU A 62 -12.31 -0.58 15.07
N ALA A 63 -12.82 -1.79 14.86
CA ALA A 63 -12.33 -2.98 15.54
C ALA A 63 -10.88 -3.28 15.16
N VAL A 64 -10.48 -3.07 13.90
CA VAL A 64 -9.08 -3.18 13.46
C VAL A 64 -8.21 -2.17 14.20
N LEU A 65 -8.61 -0.89 14.23
CA LEU A 65 -7.87 0.17 14.94
C LEU A 65 -7.76 -0.14 16.44
N SER A 66 -8.83 -0.64 17.07
CA SER A 66 -8.83 -1.08 18.47
C SER A 66 -7.83 -2.21 18.70
N ARG A 67 -7.77 -3.21 17.81
CA ARG A 67 -6.80 -4.31 17.89
C ARG A 67 -5.35 -3.84 17.70
N ILE A 68 -5.10 -2.87 16.81
CA ILE A 68 -3.78 -2.23 16.66
C ILE A 68 -3.37 -1.55 17.96
N ARG A 69 -4.24 -0.71 18.56
CA ARG A 69 -3.95 0.00 19.83
C ARG A 69 -3.67 -0.97 20.98
N ARG A 70 -4.30 -2.13 20.98
CA ARG A 70 -4.11 -3.20 21.98
C ARG A 70 -2.90 -4.10 21.70
N GLY A 71 -2.12 -3.84 20.64
CA GLY A 71 -0.97 -4.66 20.25
C GLY A 71 -1.33 -6.04 19.69
N LYS A 72 -2.61 -6.29 19.36
CA LYS A 72 -3.08 -7.59 18.83
C LYS A 72 -2.83 -7.76 17.33
N LEU A 73 -2.55 -6.68 16.61
CA LEU A 73 -2.21 -6.69 15.20
C LEU A 73 -0.89 -5.94 15.00
N ARG A 74 0.01 -6.51 14.19
CA ARG A 74 1.19 -5.79 13.73
C ARG A 74 0.78 -4.77 12.68
N ALA A 75 1.10 -3.51 12.91
CA ALA A 75 0.78 -2.44 11.98
C ALA A 75 1.84 -1.34 12.00
N GLU A 76 1.97 -0.63 10.89
CA GLU A 76 2.86 0.51 10.71
C GLU A 76 2.07 1.78 10.39
N LYS A 77 2.45 2.90 11.01
CA LYS A 77 1.86 4.20 10.70
C LYS A 77 2.71 4.92 9.64
N ARG A 78 2.14 5.18 8.47
CA ARG A 78 2.81 5.86 7.34
C ARG A 78 1.91 6.97 6.81
N GLY A 79 2.41 8.20 6.71
CA GLY A 79 1.64 9.33 6.16
C GLY A 79 0.29 9.56 6.85
N GLY A 80 0.23 9.37 8.18
CA GLY A 80 -1.01 9.48 8.96
C GLY A 80 -1.96 8.28 8.88
N ARG A 81 -1.69 7.29 8.03
CA ARG A 81 -2.51 6.07 7.87
C ARG A 81 -1.87 4.86 8.51
N TRP A 82 -2.70 3.93 8.97
CA TRP A 82 -2.27 2.64 9.50
C TRP A 82 -2.29 1.58 8.40
N TRP A 83 -1.22 0.79 8.36
CA TRP A 83 -1.03 -0.34 7.46
C TRP A 83 -0.86 -1.60 8.30
N VAL A 84 -1.69 -2.60 8.06
CA VAL A 84 -1.74 -3.83 8.87
C VAL A 84 -0.98 -4.92 8.16
N LYS A 85 0.00 -5.53 8.83
CA LYS A 85 0.71 -6.68 8.29
C LYS A 85 -0.25 -7.88 8.26
N CYS A 86 -0.54 -8.40 7.08
CA CYS A 86 -1.44 -9.53 6.97
C CYS A 86 -0.70 -10.83 7.31
N THR A 87 -0.86 -11.29 8.55
CA THR A 87 -0.27 -12.55 9.02
C THR A 87 -1.10 -13.78 8.66
N VAL A 88 -2.26 -13.61 8.01
CA VAL A 88 -3.26 -14.67 7.78
C VAL A 88 -3.86 -14.63 6.36
N CYS A 89 -3.30 -13.87 5.42
CA CYS A 89 -3.84 -13.76 4.05
C CYS A 89 -3.47 -14.94 3.13
N THR A 90 -2.98 -16.05 3.67
CA THR A 90 -2.87 -17.30 2.92
C THR A 90 -4.25 -17.96 2.87
N ALA A 91 -4.96 -17.73 1.76
CA ALA A 91 -5.98 -18.62 1.20
C ALA A 91 -5.75 -18.70 -0.30
#